data_AF-A0AAV0YEX5-F1
#
_entry.id   AF-A0AAV0YEX5-F1
#
_cell.length_a   1.000
_cell.length_b   1.000
_cell.length_c   1.000
_cell.angle_alpha   90.00
_cell.angle_beta   90.00
_cell.angle_gamma   90.00
#
_symmetry.space_group_name_H-M   'P 1'
#
loop_
_entity.id
_entity.type
_entity.pdbx_description
1 polymer ?
#
loop_
_entity_poly.entity_id
_entity_poly.type
_entity_poly.pdbx_seq_one_letter_code
_entity_poly.pdbx_strand_id
1 'polypeptide(L)'
;MAALTSLPPLPHTLLFLRSKPTRLSVSASALSSSGNDGSSSRAPHKRRGKIEGPRKSMEDSVQRRMEQFYEGSDGPPLRVLPIGGLGEIGMNCMLVGNHDRYILIDAGIMFPDYDDLGVQKIIPDTTFIRKWSHKIEALVITHGHEDHIGALPWVIPALDSNTPIFASSFTMELIKKRLKEHGIFLSSRLKIFRTKNKFVAGPFEIEPIRVTHSIPDCCGLVLRCSDGTILHTGDWKIDETPLDGKVFDREALEELSKEGVTLMMSDSTNVLSPGRTTSESVVADALLRHISATKGRVITTQFASNLHRIGSVKAAADLTGRKLVFVGMSLRTYLEAAWKDGKAPFDPSTLVKAEDIDAYAPKDLLIVTTGSQAEPRAALNLASYGSSHAFKLTKEDIILYSAKVIPGNESRVMEMMNRISEIGSTIVMGRNENLHTSGHAYRGELTLDILIVRFLEFTCMNRAVFGPVRVSGVPRVGPKPLSGKLEPDQNRDG
;
A
#
# COMPACT_ATOMS: atom_id res chain seq x y z
N MET A 1 -1.62 -43.34 -54.22
CA MET A 1 -0.99 -42.28 -55.04
C MET A 1 -0.29 -41.34 -54.06
N ALA A 2 0.98 -41.60 -53.72
CA ALA A 2 2.20 -41.05 -54.35
C ALA A 2 2.25 -39.51 -54.19
N ALA A 3 3.26 -38.86 -53.61
CA ALA A 3 4.65 -39.21 -53.25
C ALA A 3 5.17 -38.15 -52.22
N LEU A 4 5.87 -38.55 -51.13
CA LEU A 4 7.33 -38.46 -50.88
C LEU A 4 7.86 -37.01 -50.73
N THR A 5 8.57 -36.63 -49.67
CA THR A 5 9.92 -37.13 -49.32
C THR A 5 10.27 -37.11 -47.82
N SER A 6 11.15 -38.06 -47.47
CA SER A 6 11.62 -38.50 -46.15
C SER A 6 13.03 -37.99 -45.77
N LEU A 7 13.22 -37.74 -44.46
CA LEU A 7 14.36 -37.93 -43.52
C LEU A 7 15.79 -38.27 -44.03
N PRO A 8 16.87 -37.86 -43.31
CA PRO A 8 17.42 -38.72 -42.24
C PRO A 8 18.00 -38.02 -40.98
N PRO A 9 18.18 -38.76 -39.86
CA PRO A 9 18.94 -38.36 -38.67
C PRO A 9 20.32 -39.06 -38.55
N LEU A 10 21.10 -38.66 -37.52
CA LEU A 10 22.33 -39.25 -36.90
C LEU A 10 23.64 -38.48 -37.16
N PRO A 11 24.72 -38.75 -36.39
CA PRO A 11 24.92 -38.66 -34.93
C PRO A 11 26.16 -37.78 -34.63
N HIS A 12 26.55 -37.49 -33.38
CA HIS A 12 27.98 -37.38 -32.99
C HIS A 12 28.20 -37.31 -31.47
N THR A 13 29.33 -37.86 -31.10
CA THR A 13 29.74 -38.40 -29.80
C THR A 13 30.54 -37.39 -28.97
N LEU A 14 30.51 -37.60 -27.65
CA LEU A 14 31.33 -37.04 -26.56
C LEU A 14 32.74 -36.54 -26.90
N LEU A 15 33.16 -35.43 -26.25
CA LEU A 15 34.49 -35.28 -25.63
C LEU A 15 34.49 -34.20 -24.54
N PHE A 16 34.84 -34.61 -23.32
CA PHE A 16 35.06 -33.79 -22.13
C PHE A 16 36.41 -33.07 -22.19
N LEU A 17 36.47 -31.79 -21.79
CA LEU A 17 37.68 -31.22 -21.18
C LEU A 17 37.33 -30.20 -20.08
N ARG A 18 37.68 -30.57 -18.85
CA ARG A 18 37.71 -29.76 -17.63
C ARG A 18 38.93 -28.84 -17.65
N SER A 19 38.76 -27.55 -17.39
CA SER A 19 39.85 -26.63 -17.02
C SER A 19 39.87 -26.41 -15.50
N LYS A 20 40.96 -26.79 -14.84
CA LYS A 20 41.30 -26.50 -13.43
C LYS A 20 41.90 -25.08 -13.30
N PRO A 21 41.74 -24.36 -12.18
CA PRO A 21 42.66 -23.29 -11.81
C PRO A 21 43.72 -23.79 -10.82
N THR A 22 44.98 -23.60 -11.17
CA THR A 22 46.15 -23.84 -10.31
C THR A 22 46.44 -22.62 -9.44
N ARG A 23 46.66 -22.86 -8.15
CA ARG A 23 47.34 -21.94 -7.22
C ARG A 23 48.82 -21.85 -7.57
N LEU A 24 49.44 -20.70 -7.38
CA LEU A 24 50.83 -20.59 -6.93
C LEU A 24 51.12 -19.18 -6.38
N SER A 25 51.56 -19.18 -5.12
CA SER A 25 52.28 -18.11 -4.42
C SER A 25 53.75 -18.04 -4.85
N VAL A 26 54.42 -16.90 -4.65
CA VAL A 26 55.70 -16.73 -3.91
C VAL A 26 56.37 -15.36 -4.23
N SER A 27 56.55 -14.60 -3.15
CA SER A 27 57.67 -13.78 -2.65
C SER A 27 58.74 -13.09 -3.53
N ALA A 28 58.98 -11.84 -3.13
CA ALA A 28 60.11 -10.89 -3.19
C ALA A 28 61.55 -11.39 -3.50
N SER A 29 62.37 -10.55 -4.17
CA SER A 29 63.29 -9.56 -3.53
C SER A 29 64.26 -8.83 -4.50
N ALA A 30 64.43 -7.52 -4.25
CA ALA A 30 65.54 -6.54 -4.38
C ALA A 30 66.72 -6.62 -5.40
N LEU A 31 67.10 -5.42 -5.94
CA LEU A 31 68.44 -4.77 -6.07
C LEU A 31 68.33 -3.63 -7.14
N SER A 32 68.40 -2.32 -6.83
CA SER A 32 69.52 -1.41 -6.48
C SER A 32 70.11 -0.63 -7.68
N SER A 33 70.11 0.71 -7.63
CA SER A 33 71.28 1.59 -7.89
C SER A 33 70.97 3.11 -7.78
N SER A 34 71.85 3.81 -7.05
CA SER A 34 72.34 5.22 -7.15
C SER A 34 71.37 6.37 -7.52
N GLY A 35 71.21 7.50 -6.83
CA GLY A 35 72.07 8.23 -5.88
C GLY A 35 72.36 9.64 -6.43
N ASN A 36 71.79 10.72 -5.85
CA ASN A 36 72.51 11.93 -5.41
C ASN A 36 71.60 12.98 -4.73
N ASP A 37 72.23 13.81 -3.90
CA ASP A 37 71.77 14.68 -2.82
C ASP A 37 70.90 15.92 -3.16
N GLY A 38 70.19 16.44 -2.15
CA GLY A 38 69.79 17.87 -2.14
C GLY A 38 68.59 18.31 -1.27
N SER A 39 68.80 18.47 0.04
CA SER A 39 68.11 19.43 0.95
C SER A 39 66.66 19.22 1.46
N SER A 40 66.54 19.41 2.77
CA SER A 40 65.40 19.55 3.70
C SER A 40 64.26 20.47 3.24
N SER A 41 63.02 20.43 3.73
CA SER A 41 62.24 19.57 4.62
C SER A 41 60.79 20.09 4.60
N ARG A 42 59.80 19.18 4.53
CA ARG A 42 58.37 19.26 4.98
C ARG A 42 57.48 18.47 4.01
N ALA A 43 57.29 17.19 4.32
CA ALA A 43 56.30 16.34 3.67
C ALA A 43 54.90 16.62 4.25
N PRO A 44 53.85 16.75 3.42
CA PRO A 44 52.47 16.80 3.90
C PRO A 44 51.97 15.40 4.29
N HIS A 45 51.33 15.30 5.45
CA HIS A 45 50.68 14.09 5.94
C HIS A 45 49.68 13.52 4.92
N LYS A 46 49.93 12.30 4.42
CA LYS A 46 48.92 11.46 3.78
C LYS A 46 47.81 11.15 4.79
N ARG A 47 46.66 11.82 4.67
CA ARG A 47 45.41 11.35 5.27
C ARG A 47 45.04 10.02 4.61
N ARG A 48 45.10 8.94 5.38
CA ARG A 48 44.46 7.65 5.06
C ARG A 48 42.96 7.92 4.89
N GLY A 49 42.51 8.03 3.63
CA GLY A 49 41.09 8.01 3.31
C GLY A 49 40.52 6.65 3.68
N LYS A 50 39.76 6.60 4.78
CA LYS A 50 38.85 5.48 5.04
C LYS A 50 37.83 5.53 3.90
N ILE A 51 37.80 4.51 3.06
CA ILE A 51 36.74 4.34 2.07
C ILE A 51 35.49 3.97 2.89
N GLU A 52 34.70 4.98 3.24
CA GLU A 52 33.40 4.77 3.89
C GLU A 52 32.41 4.32 2.82
N GLY A 53 31.72 3.21 3.09
CA GLY A 53 30.79 2.61 2.15
C GLY A 53 29.54 3.46 1.92
N PRO A 54 28.74 3.16 0.88
CA PRO A 54 27.57 3.94 0.46
C PRO A 54 26.53 4.18 1.57
N ARG A 55 26.42 3.26 2.55
CA ARG A 55 25.47 3.33 3.66
C ARG A 55 25.74 4.48 4.64
N LYS A 56 27.00 4.72 5.00
CA LYS A 56 27.37 5.82 5.94
C LYS A 56 27.07 7.20 5.36
N SER A 57 27.34 7.38 4.07
CA SER A 57 27.04 8.63 3.35
C SER A 57 25.52 8.92 3.30
N MET A 58 24.70 7.87 3.19
CA MET A 58 23.24 7.99 3.20
C MET A 58 22.72 8.36 4.60
N GLU A 59 23.14 7.65 5.64
CA GLU A 59 22.79 7.93 7.04
C GLU A 59 23.19 9.37 7.43
N ASP A 60 24.40 9.81 7.10
CA ASP A 60 24.87 11.18 7.34
C ASP A 60 24.11 12.24 6.53
N SER A 61 23.54 11.88 5.37
CA SER A 61 22.73 12.81 4.55
C SER A 61 21.31 12.95 5.07
N VAL A 62 20.72 11.86 5.58
CA VAL A 62 19.42 11.86 6.26
C VAL A 62 19.54 12.61 7.57
N GLN A 63 20.57 12.34 8.38
CA GLN A 63 20.86 13.06 9.61
C GLN A 63 21.00 14.57 9.37
N ARG A 64 21.77 14.99 8.35
CA ARG A 64 21.92 16.40 7.98
C ARG A 64 20.63 17.04 7.48
N ARG A 65 19.80 16.32 6.71
CA ARG A 65 18.48 16.83 6.28
C ARG A 65 17.49 16.91 7.44
N MET A 66 17.58 16.00 8.42
CA MET A 66 16.79 16.04 9.65
C MET A 66 17.21 17.18 10.58
N GLU A 67 18.51 17.49 10.64
CA GLU A 67 19.03 18.70 11.32
C GLU A 67 18.67 20.00 10.59
N GLN A 68 18.42 19.92 9.28
CA GLN A 68 17.97 21.02 8.43
C GLN A 68 16.44 21.11 8.27
N PHE A 69 15.64 20.24 8.91
CA PHE A 69 14.20 20.39 8.85
C PHE A 69 13.84 21.67 9.61
N TYR A 70 13.52 22.72 8.84
CA TYR A 70 13.41 24.11 9.30
C TYR A 70 12.70 24.18 10.65
N GLU A 71 13.41 24.60 11.69
CA GLU A 71 12.81 24.99 12.96
C GLU A 71 12.61 26.51 12.92
N GLY A 72 11.48 26.99 13.44
CA GLY A 72 11.14 28.41 13.45
C GLY A 72 10.17 28.81 12.35
N SER A 73 9.85 30.10 12.31
CA SER A 73 9.07 30.74 11.24
C SER A 73 9.85 30.96 9.95
N ASP A 74 11.18 30.75 9.98
CA ASP A 74 12.08 31.07 8.87
C ASP A 74 12.11 29.90 7.87
N GLY A 75 11.26 29.99 6.84
CA GLY A 75 11.17 29.01 5.76
C GLY A 75 9.78 28.98 5.13
N PRO A 76 9.52 28.07 4.16
CA PRO A 76 8.17 27.87 3.65
C PRO A 76 7.19 27.54 4.78
N PRO A 77 5.99 28.17 4.81
CA PRO A 77 5.03 27.96 5.89
C PRO A 77 4.50 26.52 5.89
N LEU A 78 4.14 25.99 4.72
CA LEU A 78 3.69 24.61 4.58
C LEU A 78 4.89 23.66 4.47
N ARG A 79 4.91 22.63 5.32
CA ARG A 79 6.00 21.65 5.41
C ARG A 79 5.45 20.24 5.38
N VAL A 80 6.09 19.37 4.60
CA VAL A 80 5.74 17.94 4.48
C VAL A 80 7.00 17.11 4.66
N LEU A 81 6.91 16.09 5.52
CA LEU A 81 8.00 15.14 5.76
C LEU A 81 7.45 13.71 5.82
N PRO A 82 7.70 12.89 4.78
CA PRO A 82 7.44 11.46 4.88
C PRO A 82 8.46 10.83 5.84
N ILE A 83 7.96 10.24 6.93
CA ILE A 83 8.76 9.40 7.84
C ILE A 83 8.83 7.98 7.27
N GLY A 84 7.79 7.54 6.57
CA GLY A 84 7.74 6.30 5.80
C GLY A 84 6.68 6.36 4.69
N GLY A 85 6.72 5.38 3.77
CA GLY A 85 5.77 5.26 2.66
C GLY A 85 6.18 5.94 1.36
N LEU A 86 7.31 6.66 1.34
CA LEU A 86 7.87 7.24 0.11
C LEU A 86 9.08 6.44 -0.36
N GLY A 87 8.99 5.87 -1.56
CA GLY A 87 10.05 5.03 -2.15
C GLY A 87 9.94 3.54 -1.83
N GLU A 88 8.94 3.16 -1.03
CA GLU A 88 8.63 1.78 -0.60
C GLU A 88 7.11 1.55 -0.68
N ILE A 89 6.64 0.31 -0.46
CA ILE A 89 5.21 -0.01 -0.33
C ILE A 89 4.95 -0.41 1.12
N GLY A 90 4.16 0.38 1.81
CA GLY A 90 3.86 0.20 3.23
C GLY A 90 4.50 1.29 4.10
N MET A 91 4.34 1.17 5.42
CA MET A 91 4.90 2.13 6.39
C MET A 91 4.43 3.58 6.18
N ASN A 92 3.22 3.79 5.65
CA ASN A 92 2.71 5.14 5.41
C ASN A 92 2.62 5.92 6.73
N CYS A 93 3.40 6.99 6.81
CA CYS A 93 3.55 7.81 8.00
C CYS A 93 4.16 9.16 7.60
N MET A 94 3.37 10.23 7.65
CA MET A 94 3.77 11.53 7.11
C MET A 94 3.45 12.66 8.07
N LEU A 95 4.43 13.54 8.31
CA LEU A 95 4.18 14.81 8.97
C LEU A 95 3.77 15.87 7.94
N VAL A 96 2.70 16.59 8.27
CA VAL A 96 2.26 17.77 7.53
C VAL A 96 2.12 18.91 8.53
N GLY A 97 2.71 20.06 8.25
CA GLY A 97 2.74 21.18 9.18
C GLY A 97 2.56 22.53 8.53
N ASN A 98 2.11 23.48 9.36
CA ASN A 98 2.18 24.90 9.08
C ASN A 98 3.11 25.54 10.13
N HIS A 99 4.19 26.14 9.67
CA HIS A 99 5.33 26.60 10.47
C HIS A 99 5.85 25.47 11.37
N ASP A 100 5.84 25.66 12.69
CA ASP A 100 6.38 24.72 13.68
C ASP A 100 5.33 23.80 14.31
N ARG A 101 4.13 23.75 13.74
CA ARG A 101 3.01 22.96 14.26
C ARG A 101 2.64 21.90 13.23
N TYR A 102 2.52 20.65 13.66
CA TYR A 102 2.36 19.51 12.77
C TYR A 102 1.21 18.61 13.16
N ILE A 103 0.67 17.93 12.17
CA ILE A 103 -0.13 16.72 12.33
C ILE A 103 0.64 15.54 11.72
N LEU A 104 0.38 14.35 12.26
CA LEU A 104 0.83 13.09 11.69
C LEU A 104 -0.34 12.47 10.91
N ILE A 105 -0.10 12.07 9.66
CA ILE A 105 -1.05 11.36 8.81
C ILE A 105 -0.58 9.92 8.70
N ASP A 106 -1.47 9.00 9.10
CA ASP A 106 -1.25 7.55 9.15
C ASP A 106 -0.04 7.11 10.01
N ALA A 107 -0.01 5.81 10.32
CA ALA A 107 1.01 5.15 11.11
C ALA A 107 1.03 3.65 10.75
N GLY A 108 1.53 3.36 9.55
CA GLY A 108 1.58 2.03 8.96
C GLY A 108 2.76 1.16 9.34
N ILE A 109 2.62 -0.16 9.15
CA ILE A 109 3.77 -1.07 9.06
C ILE A 109 4.13 -1.34 7.59
N MET A 110 5.37 -1.78 7.36
CA MET A 110 5.77 -2.50 6.16
C MET A 110 6.10 -3.95 6.54
N PHE A 111 5.73 -4.89 5.68
CA PHE A 111 6.14 -6.28 5.84
C PHE A 111 7.56 -6.44 5.28
N PRO A 112 8.46 -7.14 5.98
CA PRO A 112 9.84 -7.33 5.56
C PRO A 112 9.95 -8.14 4.27
N ASP A 113 11.01 -7.86 3.52
CA ASP A 113 11.39 -8.63 2.33
C ASP A 113 12.12 -9.92 2.69
N TYR A 114 12.40 -10.77 1.69
CA TYR A 114 13.10 -12.04 1.90
C TYR A 114 14.51 -11.87 2.51
N ASP A 115 15.16 -10.75 2.22
CA ASP A 115 16.52 -10.45 2.68
C ASP A 115 16.56 -9.98 4.15
N ASP A 116 15.41 -9.62 4.73
CA ASP A 116 15.29 -9.11 6.10
C ASP A 116 15.16 -10.25 7.12
N LEU A 117 16.23 -11.04 7.25
CA LEU A 117 16.26 -12.25 8.08
C LEU A 117 15.90 -11.97 9.55
N GLY A 118 14.85 -12.62 10.04
CA GLY A 118 14.39 -12.54 11.43
C GLY A 118 13.54 -11.32 11.76
N VAL A 119 13.35 -10.40 10.82
CA VAL A 119 12.47 -9.24 10.97
C VAL A 119 11.02 -9.69 10.76
N GLN A 120 10.10 -9.17 11.57
CA GLN A 120 8.65 -9.47 11.45
C GLN A 120 7.87 -8.30 10.84
N LYS A 121 8.26 -7.08 11.16
CA LYS A 121 7.61 -5.83 10.76
C LYS A 121 8.65 -4.73 10.73
N ILE A 122 8.51 -3.82 9.78
CA ILE A 122 9.25 -2.56 9.70
C ILE A 122 8.28 -1.44 10.03
N ILE A 123 8.72 -0.48 10.85
CA ILE A 123 7.89 0.60 11.40
C ILE A 123 8.59 1.96 11.25
N PRO A 124 7.84 3.08 11.24
CA PRO A 124 8.42 4.42 11.18
C PRO A 124 9.36 4.67 12.38
N ASP A 125 10.37 5.53 12.21
CA ASP A 125 11.31 5.85 13.28
C ASP A 125 10.63 6.61 14.44
N THR A 126 10.29 5.85 15.48
CA THR A 126 9.68 6.38 16.69
C THR A 126 10.62 7.27 17.52
N THR A 127 11.93 7.20 17.30
CA THR A 127 12.91 8.08 17.97
C THR A 127 12.73 9.52 17.52
N PHE A 128 12.58 9.71 16.20
CA PHE A 128 12.28 11.00 15.61
C PHE A 128 10.92 11.54 16.10
N ILE A 129 9.88 10.71 16.04
CA ILE A 129 8.53 11.09 16.50
C ILE A 129 8.57 11.53 17.98
N ARG A 130 9.30 10.80 18.83
CA ARG A 130 9.45 11.15 20.25
C ARG A 130 10.18 12.47 20.46
N LYS A 131 11.23 12.74 19.67
CA LYS A 131 11.96 14.03 19.74
C LYS A 131 11.06 15.20 19.36
N TRP A 132 10.13 14.99 18.43
CA TRP A 132 9.23 16.02 17.89
C TRP A 132 7.83 16.03 18.51
N SER A 133 7.56 15.21 19.54
CA SER A 133 6.20 14.98 20.06
C SER A 133 5.48 16.27 20.44
N HIS A 134 6.19 17.21 21.07
CA HIS A 134 5.70 18.53 21.49
C HIS A 134 5.21 19.44 20.34
N LYS A 135 5.57 19.13 19.10
CA LYS A 135 5.12 19.86 17.89
C LYS A 135 4.01 19.10 17.14
N ILE A 136 3.76 17.83 17.47
CA ILE A 136 2.77 16.97 16.81
C ILE A 136 1.46 17.00 17.58
N GLU A 137 0.50 17.76 17.06
CA GLU A 137 -0.75 18.07 17.77
C GLU A 137 -1.87 17.08 17.52
N ALA A 138 -1.79 16.28 16.47
CA ALA A 138 -2.81 15.28 16.16
C ALA A 138 -2.23 14.15 15.31
N LEU A 139 -2.87 12.98 15.41
CA LEU A 139 -2.72 11.87 14.48
C LEU A 139 -4.04 11.69 13.73
N VAL A 140 -4.01 11.75 12.40
CA VAL A 140 -5.18 11.59 11.54
C VAL A 140 -4.99 10.36 10.66
N ILE A 141 -5.97 9.46 10.68
CA ILE A 141 -5.92 8.19 9.95
C ILE A 141 -6.87 8.24 8.76
N THR A 142 -6.35 7.92 7.57
CA THR A 142 -7.10 7.91 6.31
C THR A 142 -8.01 6.69 6.20
N HIS A 143 -7.49 5.50 6.52
CA HIS A 143 -8.25 4.26 6.46
C HIS A 143 -7.59 3.10 7.25
N GLY A 144 -8.28 1.96 7.30
CA GLY A 144 -7.97 0.87 8.22
C GLY A 144 -7.01 -0.23 7.76
N HIS A 145 -6.19 -0.02 6.72
CA HIS A 145 -5.21 -1.04 6.31
C HIS A 145 -3.97 -1.08 7.21
N GLU A 146 -3.30 -2.24 7.31
CA GLU A 146 -2.12 -2.42 8.18
C GLU A 146 -0.96 -1.49 7.82
N ASP A 147 -0.80 -1.13 6.56
CA ASP A 147 0.14 -0.13 6.07
C ASP A 147 -0.26 1.32 6.37
N HIS A 148 -1.38 1.55 7.07
CA HIS A 148 -1.81 2.87 7.56
C HIS A 148 -2.06 2.90 9.07
N ILE A 149 -2.40 1.76 9.70
CA ILE A 149 -2.68 1.69 11.14
C ILE A 149 -1.82 0.69 11.91
N GLY A 150 -1.00 -0.10 11.22
CA GLY A 150 -0.27 -1.21 11.82
C GLY A 150 0.80 -0.79 12.83
N ALA A 151 1.42 0.38 12.67
CA ALA A 151 2.47 0.88 13.56
C ALA A 151 1.94 1.69 14.75
N LEU A 152 0.62 1.87 14.88
CA LEU A 152 0.01 2.58 16.01
C LEU A 152 0.50 2.13 17.40
N PRO A 153 0.72 0.83 17.68
CA PRO A 153 1.25 0.39 18.98
C PRO A 153 2.61 0.97 19.36
N TRP A 154 3.42 1.37 18.37
CA TRP A 154 4.74 1.94 18.56
C TRP A 154 4.75 3.47 18.43
N VAL A 155 3.94 4.01 17.50
CA VAL A 155 3.84 5.45 17.25
C VAL A 155 3.10 6.17 18.38
N ILE A 156 1.98 5.63 18.88
CA ILE A 156 1.18 6.30 19.91
C ILE A 156 1.97 6.53 21.22
N PRO A 157 2.77 5.58 21.73
CA PRO A 157 3.65 5.81 22.89
C PRO A 157 4.84 6.75 22.64
N ALA A 158 5.12 7.11 21.38
CA ALA A 158 6.14 8.10 21.02
C ALA A 158 5.56 9.52 20.95
N LEU A 159 4.24 9.67 20.79
CA LEU A 159 3.55 10.96 20.81
C LEU A 159 3.31 11.46 22.24
N ASP A 160 2.93 12.73 22.36
CA ASP A 160 2.47 13.27 23.64
C ASP A 160 1.21 12.54 24.12
N SER A 161 1.07 12.41 25.44
CA SER A 161 0.00 11.65 26.08
C SER A 161 -1.39 12.18 25.76
N ASN A 162 -1.50 13.47 25.40
CA ASN A 162 -2.74 14.15 25.08
C ASN A 162 -3.03 14.23 23.58
N THR A 163 -2.12 13.79 22.70
CA THR A 163 -2.30 13.92 21.25
C THR A 163 -3.55 13.14 20.79
N PRO A 164 -4.60 13.82 20.29
CA PRO A 164 -5.81 13.19 19.78
C PRO A 164 -5.56 12.36 18.52
N ILE A 165 -6.35 11.30 18.37
CA ILE A 165 -6.30 10.35 17.27
C ILE A 165 -7.64 10.41 16.54
N PHE A 166 -7.61 10.88 15.31
CA PHE A 166 -8.77 11.07 14.45
C PHE A 166 -8.87 9.94 13.44
N ALA A 167 -10.04 9.30 13.34
CA ALA A 167 -10.32 8.30 12.31
C ALA A 167 -11.82 8.24 11.99
N SER A 168 -12.17 7.63 10.86
CA SER A 168 -13.55 7.24 10.56
C SER A 168 -14.05 6.16 11.52
N SER A 169 -15.37 5.98 11.64
CA SER A 169 -15.95 5.15 12.70
C SER A 169 -15.56 3.66 12.57
N PHE A 170 -15.56 3.11 11.36
CA PHE A 170 -15.09 1.75 11.11
C PHE A 170 -13.60 1.57 11.44
N THR A 171 -12.76 2.47 10.95
CA THR A 171 -11.32 2.47 11.23
C THR A 171 -11.06 2.59 12.73
N MET A 172 -11.86 3.38 13.44
CA MET A 172 -11.75 3.55 14.87
C MET A 172 -12.01 2.25 15.64
N GLU A 173 -12.93 1.38 15.20
CA GLU A 173 -13.14 0.06 15.84
C GLU A 173 -11.91 -0.85 15.71
N LEU A 174 -11.22 -0.80 14.56
CA LEU A 174 -9.95 -1.52 14.36
C LEU A 174 -8.85 -0.97 15.28
N ILE A 175 -8.74 0.36 15.36
CA ILE A 175 -7.78 1.05 16.25
C ILE A 175 -8.06 0.66 17.70
N LYS A 176 -9.31 0.79 18.18
CA LYS A 176 -9.69 0.43 19.55
C LYS A 176 -9.27 -0.99 19.91
N LYS A 177 -9.52 -1.96 19.03
CA LYS A 177 -9.12 -3.35 19.25
C LYS A 177 -7.60 -3.45 19.37
N ARG A 178 -6.85 -2.89 18.42
CA ARG A 178 -5.38 -2.93 18.42
C ARG A 178 -4.78 -2.30 19.68
N LEU A 179 -5.28 -1.14 20.12
CA LEU A 179 -4.77 -0.48 21.33
C LEU A 179 -5.09 -1.27 22.60
N LYS A 180 -6.24 -1.94 22.67
CA LYS A 180 -6.60 -2.81 23.80
C LYS A 180 -5.68 -4.04 23.87
N GLU A 181 -5.41 -4.68 22.73
CA GLU A 181 -4.51 -5.83 22.65
C GLU A 181 -3.09 -5.49 23.11
N HIS A 182 -2.65 -4.25 22.93
CA HIS A 182 -1.33 -3.77 23.35
C HIS A 182 -1.34 -3.06 24.72
N GLY A 183 -2.48 -2.99 25.41
CA GLY A 183 -2.57 -2.39 26.75
C GLY A 183 -2.40 -0.87 26.80
N ILE A 184 -2.54 -0.16 25.68
CA ILE A 184 -2.34 1.30 25.57
C ILE A 184 -3.64 2.07 25.22
N PHE A 185 -4.78 1.42 25.40
CA PHE A 185 -6.09 1.99 25.08
C PHE A 185 -6.45 3.16 26.01
N LEU A 186 -6.64 4.34 25.43
CA LEU A 186 -7.11 5.54 26.12
C LEU A 186 -8.25 6.19 25.32
N SER A 187 -9.49 6.01 25.78
CA SER A 187 -10.68 6.51 25.07
C SER A 187 -10.72 8.03 24.91
N SER A 188 -10.13 8.78 25.85
CA SER A 188 -10.11 10.26 25.83
C SER A 188 -9.40 10.85 24.61
N ARG A 189 -8.43 10.11 24.04
CA ARG A 189 -7.66 10.52 22.85
C ARG A 189 -8.40 10.25 21.54
N LEU A 190 -9.37 9.34 21.53
CA LEU A 190 -10.00 8.87 20.30
C LEU A 190 -11.11 9.83 19.85
N LYS A 191 -11.02 10.34 18.61
CA LYS A 191 -11.97 11.26 18.00
C LYS A 191 -12.46 10.68 16.68
N ILE A 192 -13.78 10.54 16.53
CA ILE A 192 -14.38 10.03 15.30
C ILE A 192 -14.76 11.22 14.43
N PHE A 193 -14.33 11.22 13.17
CA PHE A 193 -14.82 12.16 12.16
C PHE A 193 -15.79 11.49 11.20
N ARG A 194 -16.49 12.31 10.42
CA ARG A 194 -17.32 11.90 9.29
C ARG A 194 -16.86 12.63 8.05
N THR A 195 -16.95 12.01 6.88
CA THR A 195 -16.65 12.68 5.61
C THR A 195 -17.59 13.86 5.40
N LYS A 196 -17.11 14.92 4.73
CA LYS A 196 -17.77 16.24 4.55
C LYS A 196 -17.92 17.08 5.82
N ASN A 197 -17.61 16.53 7.00
CA ASN A 197 -17.62 17.30 8.24
C ASN A 197 -16.22 17.82 8.54
N LYS A 198 -16.10 19.14 8.62
CA LYS A 198 -14.85 19.79 8.98
C LYS A 198 -14.54 19.64 10.46
N PHE A 199 -13.27 19.51 10.80
CA PHE A 199 -12.79 19.54 12.19
C PHE A 199 -11.40 20.17 12.25
N VAL A 200 -11.02 20.69 13.41
CA VAL A 200 -9.68 21.26 13.62
C VAL A 200 -8.77 20.20 14.22
N ALA A 201 -7.58 20.06 13.65
CA ALA A 201 -6.51 19.22 14.18
C ALA A 201 -5.16 19.91 13.93
N GLY A 202 -4.47 20.25 15.01
CA GLY A 202 -3.27 21.08 14.95
C GLY A 202 -3.54 22.42 14.24
N PRO A 203 -2.69 22.83 13.28
CA PRO A 203 -2.85 24.12 12.59
C PRO A 203 -3.85 24.07 11.41
N PHE A 204 -4.54 22.95 11.20
CA PHE A 204 -5.40 22.75 10.03
C PHE A 204 -6.88 22.63 10.39
N GLU A 205 -7.74 23.26 9.58
CA GLU A 205 -9.12 22.83 9.39
C GLU A 205 -9.12 21.70 8.36
N ILE A 206 -9.46 20.49 8.80
CA ILE A 206 -9.45 19.27 8.00
C ILE A 206 -10.86 18.93 7.56
N GLU A 207 -11.04 18.69 6.26
CA GLU A 207 -12.25 18.13 5.68
C GLU A 207 -11.95 16.78 5.02
N PRO A 208 -12.44 15.66 5.58
CA PRO A 208 -12.30 14.35 4.94
C PRO A 208 -13.26 14.22 3.77
N ILE A 209 -12.74 13.87 2.59
CA ILE A 209 -13.53 13.60 1.39
C ILE A 209 -13.60 12.10 1.15
N ARG A 210 -14.75 11.60 0.70
CA ARG A 210 -14.91 10.16 0.47
C ARG A 210 -14.15 9.74 -0.79
N VAL A 211 -13.37 8.67 -0.66
CA VAL A 211 -12.77 7.95 -1.80
C VAL A 211 -13.21 6.49 -1.78
N THR A 212 -13.19 5.83 -2.94
CA THR A 212 -13.40 4.38 -3.01
C THR A 212 -12.06 3.66 -2.96
N HIS A 213 -12.00 2.55 -2.22
CA HIS A 213 -10.80 1.73 -2.05
C HIS A 213 -11.20 0.29 -1.68
N SER A 214 -10.25 -0.58 -1.33
CA SER A 214 -10.50 -1.99 -0.99
C SER A 214 -10.88 -2.25 0.48
N ILE A 215 -11.31 -1.22 1.21
CA ILE A 215 -11.78 -1.28 2.61
C ILE A 215 -12.81 -0.16 2.85
N PRO A 216 -13.80 -0.32 3.75
CA PRO A 216 -14.81 0.71 4.04
C PRO A 216 -14.22 1.98 4.65
N ASP A 217 -14.99 3.07 4.57
CA ASP A 217 -14.71 4.37 5.19
C ASP A 217 -13.32 4.96 4.91
N CYS A 218 -12.80 4.73 3.69
CA CYS A 218 -11.60 5.41 3.21
C CYS A 218 -11.88 6.87 2.86
N CYS A 219 -10.93 7.74 3.20
CA CYS A 219 -11.03 9.15 2.86
C CYS A 219 -9.70 9.76 2.41
N GLY A 220 -9.80 10.71 1.48
CA GLY A 220 -8.78 11.75 1.32
C GLY A 220 -8.98 12.86 2.35
N LEU A 221 -7.96 13.68 2.56
CA LEU A 221 -7.96 14.77 3.53
C LEU A 221 -7.66 16.10 2.81
N VAL A 222 -8.56 17.06 2.96
CA VAL A 222 -8.33 18.45 2.57
C VAL A 222 -7.91 19.21 3.82
N LEU A 223 -6.67 19.71 3.86
CA LEU A 223 -6.09 20.43 4.98
C LEU A 223 -6.03 21.92 4.64
N ARG A 224 -6.81 22.74 5.33
CA ARG A 224 -6.86 24.19 5.10
C ARG A 224 -6.20 24.95 6.22
N CYS A 225 -5.44 25.98 5.87
CA CYS A 225 -4.87 26.94 6.81
C CYS A 225 -4.66 28.31 6.11
N SER A 226 -4.14 29.29 6.84
CA SER A 226 -3.87 30.65 6.32
C SER A 226 -2.97 30.69 5.09
N ASP A 227 -2.05 29.73 4.97
CA ASP A 227 -1.00 29.71 3.95
C ASP A 227 -1.36 28.84 2.73
N GLY A 228 -2.57 28.27 2.73
CA GLY A 228 -3.13 27.54 1.60
C GLY A 228 -3.77 26.21 1.97
N THR A 229 -4.08 25.45 0.93
CA THR A 229 -4.82 24.19 1.01
C THR A 229 -3.98 23.03 0.50
N ILE A 230 -3.92 21.94 1.26
CA ILE A 230 -3.23 20.70 0.91
C ILE A 230 -4.27 19.60 0.69
N LEU A 231 -4.19 18.88 -0.43
CA LEU A 231 -4.99 17.68 -0.68
C LEU A 231 -4.11 16.44 -0.51
N HIS A 232 -4.40 15.60 0.48
CA HIS A 232 -3.84 14.25 0.62
C HIS A 232 -4.87 13.23 0.15
N THR A 233 -4.67 12.55 -0.98
CA THR A 233 -5.71 11.67 -1.54
C THR A 233 -6.02 10.45 -0.66
N GLY A 234 -5.08 10.05 0.19
CA GLY A 234 -5.08 8.71 0.78
C GLY A 234 -4.96 7.67 -0.32
N ASP A 235 -5.36 6.44 -0.02
CA ASP A 235 -5.39 5.34 -0.99
C ASP A 235 -6.76 5.28 -1.64
N TRP A 236 -6.77 5.26 -2.98
CA TRP A 236 -8.02 5.44 -3.71
C TRP A 236 -8.01 4.80 -5.09
N LYS A 237 -9.21 4.54 -5.58
CA LYS A 237 -9.56 4.30 -6.98
C LYS A 237 -10.89 5.01 -7.27
N ILE A 238 -11.34 5.03 -8.52
CA ILE A 238 -12.70 5.41 -8.89
C ILE A 238 -13.48 4.13 -9.20
N ASP A 239 -14.35 3.74 -8.27
CA ASP A 239 -15.36 2.72 -8.50
C ASP A 239 -16.71 3.39 -8.82
N GLU A 240 -17.21 3.15 -10.03
CA GLU A 240 -18.48 3.72 -10.52
C GLU A 240 -19.70 2.93 -10.01
N THR A 241 -19.51 1.68 -9.58
CA THR A 241 -20.57 0.80 -9.06
C THR A 241 -20.12 0.08 -7.79
N PRO A 242 -19.73 0.81 -6.73
CA PRO A 242 -19.27 0.18 -5.50
C PRO A 242 -20.40 -0.57 -4.81
N LEU A 243 -20.07 -1.68 -4.14
CA LEU A 243 -21.03 -2.59 -3.53
C LEU A 243 -21.80 -1.98 -2.33
N ASP A 244 -21.27 -0.93 -1.71
CA ASP A 244 -21.96 -0.20 -0.64
C ASP A 244 -22.85 0.94 -1.16
N GLY A 245 -22.95 1.11 -2.49
CA GLY A 245 -23.73 2.14 -3.16
C GLY A 245 -23.18 3.56 -3.02
N LYS A 246 -22.04 3.74 -2.34
CA LYS A 246 -21.48 5.06 -2.03
C LYS A 246 -20.26 5.30 -2.93
N VAL A 247 -20.49 6.05 -4.00
CA VAL A 247 -19.50 6.36 -5.04
C VAL A 247 -18.35 7.27 -4.55
N PHE A 248 -17.29 7.32 -5.35
CA PHE A 248 -16.19 8.28 -5.21
C PHE A 248 -16.71 9.72 -5.31
N ASP A 249 -16.28 10.60 -4.41
CA ASP A 249 -16.81 11.96 -4.30
C ASP A 249 -16.14 12.93 -5.29
N ARG A 250 -16.51 12.79 -6.57
CA ARG A 250 -15.99 13.65 -7.65
C ARG A 250 -16.38 15.12 -7.44
N GLU A 251 -17.59 15.37 -6.97
CA GLU A 251 -18.12 16.71 -6.75
C GLU A 251 -17.26 17.48 -5.74
N ALA A 252 -16.87 16.85 -4.63
CA ALA A 252 -15.98 17.46 -3.65
C ALA A 252 -14.62 17.89 -4.25
N LEU A 253 -14.07 17.10 -5.18
CA LEU A 253 -12.82 17.48 -5.88
C LEU A 253 -13.01 18.62 -6.87
N GLU A 254 -14.14 18.67 -7.57
CA GLU A 254 -14.48 19.77 -8.48
C GLU A 254 -14.71 21.07 -7.71
N GLU A 255 -15.32 21.01 -6.53
CA GLU A 255 -15.47 22.16 -5.62
C GLU A 255 -14.11 22.62 -5.07
N LEU A 256 -13.28 21.68 -4.61
CA LEU A 256 -11.93 21.96 -4.14
C LEU A 256 -11.06 22.60 -5.24
N SER A 257 -11.23 22.19 -6.49
CA SER A 257 -10.52 22.78 -7.63
C SER A 257 -10.84 24.26 -7.84
N LYS A 258 -12.08 24.69 -7.52
CA LYS A 258 -12.49 26.09 -7.57
C LYS A 258 -11.86 26.91 -6.44
N GLU A 259 -11.67 26.31 -5.26
CA GLU A 259 -10.95 26.91 -4.12
C GLU A 259 -9.46 27.12 -4.44
N GLY A 260 -8.86 26.17 -5.16
CA GLY A 260 -7.45 26.16 -5.51
C GLY A 260 -6.62 25.40 -4.47
N VAL A 261 -5.77 24.49 -4.94
CA VAL A 261 -4.94 23.64 -4.07
C VAL A 261 -3.48 24.12 -4.14
N THR A 262 -2.83 24.33 -3.00
CA THR A 262 -1.41 24.67 -2.96
C THR A 262 -0.56 23.45 -3.25
N LEU A 263 -0.83 22.33 -2.57
CA LEU A 263 -0.10 21.08 -2.75
C LEU A 263 -1.08 19.91 -2.87
N MET A 264 -0.96 19.17 -3.96
CA MET A 264 -1.61 17.88 -4.11
C MET A 264 -0.62 16.75 -3.85
N MET A 265 -1.05 15.81 -3.01
CA MET A 265 -0.32 14.65 -2.54
C MET A 265 -1.14 13.42 -2.93
N SER A 266 -0.69 12.67 -3.93
CA SER A 266 -1.47 11.57 -4.54
C SER A 266 -0.81 10.20 -4.39
N ASP A 267 -1.62 9.16 -4.14
CA ASP A 267 -1.23 7.76 -4.27
C ASP A 267 -0.66 7.48 -5.67
N SER A 268 0.46 6.76 -5.72
CA SER A 268 1.18 6.40 -6.94
C SER A 268 1.41 4.89 -7.11
N THR A 269 0.84 4.06 -6.23
CA THR A 269 1.04 2.60 -6.14
C THR A 269 0.96 1.90 -7.49
N ASN A 270 -0.04 2.26 -8.30
CA ASN A 270 -0.35 1.63 -9.59
C ASN A 270 -0.12 2.55 -10.80
N VAL A 271 0.69 3.61 -10.70
CA VAL A 271 0.93 4.56 -11.82
C VAL A 271 1.46 3.89 -13.11
N LEU A 272 2.18 2.78 -12.96
CA LEU A 272 2.68 1.98 -14.08
C LEU A 272 1.62 1.10 -14.75
N SER A 273 0.47 0.88 -14.10
CA SER A 273 -0.64 0.09 -14.65
C SER A 273 -1.48 0.96 -15.61
N PRO A 274 -1.58 0.59 -16.90
CA PRO A 274 -2.38 1.33 -17.86
C PRO A 274 -3.88 1.11 -17.64
N GLY A 275 -4.71 1.99 -18.20
CA GLY A 275 -6.17 1.87 -18.18
C GLY A 275 -6.79 2.35 -16.86
N ARG A 276 -7.92 1.74 -16.48
CA ARG A 276 -8.70 2.02 -15.27
C ARG A 276 -8.90 0.75 -14.47
N THR A 277 -9.10 0.86 -13.17
CA THR A 277 -9.48 -0.27 -12.32
C THR A 277 -10.86 -0.81 -12.67
N THR A 278 -11.08 -2.10 -12.43
CA THR A 278 -12.40 -2.73 -12.54
C THR A 278 -13.20 -2.49 -11.25
N SER A 279 -14.53 -2.37 -11.36
CA SER A 279 -15.41 -2.30 -10.20
C SER A 279 -15.41 -3.60 -9.38
N GLU A 280 -15.65 -3.50 -8.07
CA GLU A 280 -15.91 -4.66 -7.21
C GLU A 280 -17.20 -5.41 -7.61
N SER A 281 -18.15 -4.77 -8.30
CA SER A 281 -19.37 -5.43 -8.81
C SER A 281 -19.04 -6.57 -9.79
N VAL A 282 -18.08 -6.34 -10.68
CA VAL A 282 -17.61 -7.35 -11.64
C VAL A 282 -16.96 -8.54 -10.92
N VAL A 283 -16.24 -8.27 -9.82
CA VAL A 283 -15.65 -9.33 -8.99
C VAL A 283 -16.75 -10.13 -8.28
N ALA A 284 -17.81 -9.47 -7.81
CA ALA A 284 -18.96 -10.12 -7.20
C ALA A 284 -19.65 -11.09 -8.19
N ASP A 285 -19.87 -10.65 -9.43
CA ASP A 285 -20.46 -11.48 -10.49
C ASP A 285 -19.57 -12.67 -10.83
N ALA A 286 -18.25 -12.47 -10.92
CA ALA A 286 -17.30 -13.55 -11.16
C ALA A 286 -17.33 -14.59 -10.02
N LEU A 287 -17.26 -14.13 -8.76
CA LEU A 287 -17.34 -15.01 -7.59
C LEU A 287 -18.62 -15.84 -7.62
N LEU A 288 -19.77 -15.21 -7.86
CA LEU A 288 -21.05 -15.89 -7.93
C LEU A 288 -21.07 -16.97 -9.03
N ARG A 289 -20.56 -16.67 -10.24
CA ARG A 289 -20.47 -17.64 -11.34
C ARG A 289 -19.61 -18.85 -10.94
N HIS A 290 -18.41 -18.63 -10.41
CA HIS A 290 -17.51 -19.73 -10.04
C HIS A 290 -18.05 -20.57 -8.88
N ILE A 291 -18.62 -19.94 -7.86
CA ILE A 291 -19.20 -20.64 -6.70
C ILE A 291 -20.42 -21.47 -7.14
N SER A 292 -21.29 -20.92 -8.00
CA SER A 292 -22.50 -21.61 -8.49
C SER A 292 -22.18 -22.78 -9.42
N ALA A 293 -21.12 -22.68 -10.23
CA ALA A 293 -20.69 -23.75 -11.12
C ALA A 293 -20.03 -24.93 -10.38
N THR A 294 -19.59 -24.72 -9.13
CA THR A 294 -18.83 -25.72 -8.38
C THR A 294 -19.73 -26.72 -7.67
N LYS A 295 -19.43 -28.02 -7.84
CA LYS A 295 -20.12 -29.12 -7.14
C LYS A 295 -19.45 -29.52 -5.82
N GLY A 296 -18.13 -29.36 -5.72
CA GLY A 296 -17.34 -29.70 -4.53
C GLY A 296 -17.27 -28.57 -3.49
N ARG A 297 -16.28 -28.63 -2.61
CA ARG A 297 -16.00 -27.58 -1.63
C ARG A 297 -15.27 -26.42 -2.31
N VAL A 298 -15.72 -25.21 -2.01
CA VAL A 298 -15.12 -23.99 -2.52
C VAL A 298 -14.29 -23.34 -1.42
N ILE A 299 -13.05 -22.99 -1.73
CA ILE A 299 -12.14 -22.26 -0.86
C ILE A 299 -11.78 -20.97 -1.59
N THR A 300 -12.05 -19.80 -1.00
CA THR A 300 -11.67 -18.51 -1.56
C THR A 300 -10.64 -17.82 -0.70
N THR A 301 -9.65 -17.20 -1.34
CA THR A 301 -8.55 -16.50 -0.67
C THR A 301 -8.66 -15.01 -0.98
N GLN A 302 -8.58 -14.15 0.03
CA GLN A 302 -8.68 -12.70 -0.15
C GLN A 302 -8.02 -11.96 1.01
N PHE A 303 -7.81 -10.65 0.85
CA PHE A 303 -7.42 -9.78 1.96
C PHE A 303 -8.57 -9.64 2.95
N ALA A 304 -8.28 -9.82 4.24
CA ALA A 304 -9.30 -9.75 5.28
C ALA A 304 -9.95 -8.37 5.44
N SER A 305 -9.25 -7.32 5.00
CA SER A 305 -9.73 -5.94 5.00
C SER A 305 -10.84 -5.67 3.99
N ASN A 306 -10.98 -6.48 2.93
CA ASN A 306 -11.96 -6.24 1.89
C ASN A 306 -13.35 -6.77 2.28
N LEU A 307 -14.04 -6.02 3.14
CA LEU A 307 -15.37 -6.34 3.63
C LEU A 307 -16.44 -6.37 2.53
N HIS A 308 -16.29 -5.55 1.49
CA HIS A 308 -17.21 -5.56 0.36
C HIS A 308 -17.16 -6.92 -0.36
N ARG A 309 -15.95 -7.46 -0.55
CA ARG A 309 -15.78 -8.77 -1.17
C ARG A 309 -16.18 -9.93 -0.27
N ILE A 310 -15.99 -9.81 1.05
CA ILE A 310 -16.60 -10.72 2.03
C ILE A 310 -18.13 -10.74 1.86
N GLY A 311 -18.76 -9.58 1.65
CA GLY A 311 -20.18 -9.49 1.34
C GLY A 311 -20.58 -10.23 0.06
N SER A 312 -19.82 -10.06 -1.03
CA SER A 312 -20.05 -10.79 -2.29
C SER A 312 -19.97 -12.30 -2.12
N VAL A 313 -18.97 -12.78 -1.36
CA VAL A 313 -18.81 -14.20 -1.06
C VAL A 313 -19.97 -14.72 -0.23
N LYS A 314 -20.46 -13.95 0.77
CA LYS A 314 -21.65 -14.31 1.54
C LYS A 314 -22.91 -14.40 0.67
N ALA A 315 -23.13 -13.42 -0.19
CA ALA A 315 -24.28 -13.41 -1.10
C ALA A 315 -24.27 -14.65 -2.02
N ALA A 316 -23.10 -15.02 -2.54
CA ALA A 316 -22.94 -16.24 -3.32
C ALA A 316 -23.14 -17.52 -2.49
N ALA A 317 -22.70 -17.53 -1.22
CA ALA A 317 -22.95 -18.63 -0.30
C ALA A 317 -24.47 -18.86 -0.11
N ASP A 318 -25.20 -17.78 0.17
CA ASP A 318 -26.64 -17.84 0.42
C ASP A 318 -27.42 -18.33 -0.80
N LEU A 319 -27.09 -17.79 -2.00
CA LEU A 319 -27.73 -18.19 -3.25
C LEU A 319 -27.48 -19.67 -3.62
N THR A 320 -26.34 -20.22 -3.21
CA THR A 320 -25.97 -21.61 -3.49
C THR A 320 -26.28 -22.57 -2.34
N GLY A 321 -26.90 -22.07 -1.26
CA GLY A 321 -27.22 -22.87 -0.06
C GLY A 321 -26.00 -23.30 0.75
N ARG A 322 -24.83 -22.70 0.50
CA ARG A 322 -23.57 -23.03 1.18
C ARG A 322 -23.45 -22.28 2.51
N LYS A 323 -22.91 -22.96 3.51
CA LYS A 323 -22.53 -22.39 4.80
C LYS A 323 -21.14 -21.77 4.69
N LEU A 324 -21.04 -20.52 5.15
CA LEU A 324 -19.80 -19.76 5.12
C LEU A 324 -18.95 -20.04 6.36
N VAL A 325 -17.67 -20.34 6.15
CA VAL A 325 -16.69 -20.58 7.21
C VAL A 325 -15.51 -19.63 7.02
N PHE A 326 -15.08 -18.98 8.11
CA PHE A 326 -13.85 -18.19 8.11
C PHE A 326 -12.70 -18.95 8.75
N VAL A 327 -11.59 -19.07 8.02
CA VAL A 327 -10.34 -19.66 8.50
C VAL A 327 -9.26 -18.58 8.50
N GLY A 328 -9.07 -17.97 9.66
CA GLY A 328 -8.09 -16.90 9.88
C GLY A 328 -8.64 -15.82 10.82
N MET A 329 -7.87 -15.46 11.84
CA MET A 329 -8.30 -14.51 12.87
C MET A 329 -8.56 -13.09 12.33
N SER A 330 -7.83 -12.67 11.30
CA SER A 330 -8.01 -11.33 10.71
C SER A 330 -9.38 -11.19 10.04
N LEU A 331 -9.88 -12.21 9.34
CA LEU A 331 -11.22 -12.17 8.72
C LEU A 331 -12.31 -11.89 9.76
N ARG A 332 -12.27 -12.60 10.90
CA ARG A 332 -13.20 -12.36 12.01
C ARG A 332 -13.01 -10.98 12.62
N THR A 333 -11.76 -10.54 12.77
CA THR A 333 -11.44 -9.23 13.34
C THR A 333 -12.06 -8.07 12.56
N TYR A 334 -11.92 -8.07 11.23
CA TYR A 334 -12.49 -7.02 10.39
C TYR A 334 -14.01 -7.09 10.35
N LEU A 335 -14.59 -8.29 10.27
CA LEU A 335 -16.05 -8.47 10.27
C LEU A 335 -16.68 -8.03 11.61
N GLU A 336 -16.07 -8.38 12.75
CA GLU A 336 -16.53 -7.97 14.07
C GLU A 336 -16.43 -6.45 14.27
N ALA A 337 -15.36 -5.82 13.77
CA ALA A 337 -15.22 -4.37 13.80
C ALA A 337 -16.33 -3.70 12.96
N ALA A 338 -16.60 -4.22 11.77
CA ALA A 338 -17.70 -3.75 10.93
C ALA A 338 -19.07 -3.98 11.58
N TRP A 339 -19.25 -5.09 12.30
CA TRP A 339 -20.51 -5.40 12.99
C TRP A 339 -20.77 -4.41 14.13
N LYS A 340 -19.75 -4.12 14.95
CA LYS A 340 -19.83 -3.10 16.02
C LYS A 340 -20.12 -1.71 15.51
N ASP A 341 -19.57 -1.38 14.34
CA ASP A 341 -19.79 -0.10 13.67
C ASP A 341 -21.13 -0.02 12.90
N GLY A 342 -21.83 -1.16 12.73
CA GLY A 342 -23.10 -1.24 12.00
C GLY A 342 -22.95 -1.27 10.47
N LYS A 343 -21.76 -1.63 9.96
CA LYS A 343 -21.43 -1.73 8.52
C LYS A 343 -21.11 -3.15 8.03
N ALA A 344 -21.21 -4.15 8.89
CA ALA A 344 -20.94 -5.53 8.46
C ALA A 344 -21.96 -5.99 7.41
N PRO A 345 -21.53 -6.72 6.38
CA PRO A 345 -22.41 -7.21 5.33
C PRO A 345 -23.40 -8.28 5.81
N PHE A 346 -23.13 -8.91 6.96
CA PHE A 346 -23.99 -9.92 7.59
C PHE A 346 -23.62 -10.09 9.07
N ASP A 347 -24.47 -10.79 9.82
CA ASP A 347 -24.22 -11.12 11.23
C ASP A 347 -23.11 -12.20 11.37
N PRO A 348 -22.00 -11.90 12.06
CA PRO A 348 -20.93 -12.87 12.33
C PRO A 348 -21.41 -14.18 12.96
N SER A 349 -22.52 -14.17 13.71
CA SER A 349 -23.09 -15.36 14.36
C SER A 349 -23.55 -16.43 13.36
N THR A 350 -23.80 -16.05 12.11
CA THR A 350 -24.21 -16.96 11.03
C THR A 350 -23.08 -17.80 10.47
N LEU A 351 -21.82 -17.49 10.82
CA LEU A 351 -20.65 -18.23 10.39
C LEU A 351 -20.59 -19.59 11.08
N VAL A 352 -20.28 -20.62 10.29
CA VAL A 352 -19.88 -21.91 10.84
C VAL A 352 -18.48 -21.76 11.45
N LYS A 353 -18.30 -22.36 12.62
CA LYS A 353 -17.01 -22.35 13.32
C LYS A 353 -16.01 -23.22 12.56
N ALA A 354 -14.73 -22.85 12.60
CA ALA A 354 -13.70 -23.56 11.84
C ALA A 354 -13.50 -24.99 12.36
N GLU A 355 -13.74 -25.20 13.66
CA GLU A 355 -13.66 -26.48 14.35
C GLU A 355 -14.78 -27.44 13.92
N ASP A 356 -15.89 -26.90 13.38
CA ASP A 356 -17.07 -27.66 12.98
C ASP A 356 -17.07 -28.00 11.47
N ILE A 357 -16.01 -27.69 10.72
CA ILE A 357 -15.93 -27.92 9.26
C ILE A 357 -16.22 -29.38 8.91
N ASP A 358 -15.66 -30.33 9.65
CA ASP A 358 -15.80 -31.77 9.36
C ASP A 358 -17.21 -32.31 9.63
N ALA A 359 -18.09 -31.52 10.26
CA ALA A 359 -19.49 -31.89 10.49
C ALA A 359 -20.40 -31.65 9.26
N TYR A 360 -19.88 -31.01 8.20
CA TYR A 360 -20.65 -30.66 7.00
C TYR A 360 -20.14 -31.43 5.78
N ALA A 361 -21.04 -31.69 4.82
CA ALA A 361 -20.60 -32.23 3.54
C ALA A 361 -19.77 -31.16 2.78
N PRO A 362 -18.68 -31.54 2.08
CA PRO A 362 -17.80 -30.59 1.39
C PRO A 362 -18.55 -29.62 0.45
N LYS A 363 -19.55 -30.12 -0.27
CA LYS A 363 -20.40 -29.34 -1.20
C LYS A 363 -21.26 -28.27 -0.53
N ASP A 364 -21.52 -28.40 0.77
CA ASP A 364 -22.36 -27.48 1.54
C ASP A 364 -21.52 -26.36 2.17
N LEU A 365 -20.20 -26.37 1.99
CA LEU A 365 -19.29 -25.38 2.57
C LEU A 365 -18.73 -24.42 1.52
N LEU A 366 -18.55 -23.17 1.96
CA LEU A 366 -17.74 -22.14 1.31
C LEU A 366 -16.76 -21.61 2.36
N ILE A 367 -15.47 -21.87 2.17
CA ILE A 367 -14.41 -21.47 3.10
C ILE A 367 -13.75 -20.19 2.60
N VAL A 368 -13.70 -19.16 3.44
CA VAL A 368 -12.87 -17.98 3.22
C VAL A 368 -11.63 -18.09 4.09
N THR A 369 -10.46 -18.06 3.47
CA THR A 369 -9.20 -18.27 4.17
C THR A 369 -8.21 -17.13 3.93
N THR A 370 -7.36 -16.88 4.92
CA THR A 370 -6.17 -16.03 4.77
C THR A 370 -5.02 -16.80 4.11
N GLY A 371 -3.92 -16.13 3.79
CA GLY A 371 -2.75 -16.78 3.20
C GLY A 371 -2.58 -16.54 1.71
N SER A 372 -3.23 -15.52 1.17
CA SER A 372 -3.09 -15.18 -0.25
C SER A 372 -1.64 -14.83 -0.63
N GLN A 373 -0.83 -14.37 0.32
CA GLN A 373 0.58 -14.02 0.11
C GLN A 373 1.54 -15.12 0.59
N ALA A 374 1.04 -16.34 0.80
CA ALA A 374 1.80 -17.46 1.35
C ALA A 374 2.50 -17.12 2.68
N GLU A 375 1.84 -16.33 3.54
CA GLU A 375 2.37 -16.01 4.85
C GLU A 375 2.62 -17.31 5.65
N PRO A 376 3.77 -17.49 6.32
CA PRO A 376 4.17 -18.78 6.90
C PRO A 376 3.15 -19.41 7.86
N ARG A 377 2.41 -18.57 8.60
CA ARG A 377 1.40 -19.00 9.58
C ARG A 377 -0.03 -18.90 9.07
N ALA A 378 -0.25 -18.48 7.83
CA ALA A 378 -1.59 -18.36 7.30
C ALA A 378 -2.16 -19.72 6.89
N ALA A 379 -3.47 -19.85 7.02
CA ALA A 379 -4.14 -21.14 6.96
C ALA A 379 -4.03 -21.84 5.61
N LEU A 380 -4.11 -21.10 4.49
CA LEU A 380 -3.92 -21.70 3.17
C LEU A 380 -2.50 -22.24 2.97
N ASN A 381 -1.49 -21.50 3.43
CA ASN A 381 -0.11 -21.93 3.27
C ASN A 381 0.18 -23.19 4.11
N LEU A 382 -0.30 -23.22 5.37
CA LEU A 382 -0.24 -24.42 6.20
C LEU A 382 -1.02 -25.59 5.57
N ALA A 383 -2.16 -25.34 4.95
CA ALA A 383 -2.94 -26.36 4.26
C ALA A 383 -2.21 -26.92 3.04
N SER A 384 -1.43 -26.09 2.33
CA SER A 384 -0.56 -26.55 1.22
C SER A 384 0.54 -27.51 1.67
N TYR A 385 0.97 -27.43 2.95
CA TYR A 385 1.91 -28.38 3.55
C TYR A 385 1.21 -29.60 4.18
N GLY A 386 -0.12 -29.66 4.16
CA GLY A 386 -0.89 -30.67 4.89
C GLY A 386 -0.85 -30.52 6.42
N SER A 387 -0.35 -29.39 6.93
CA SER A 387 -0.14 -29.13 8.37
C SER A 387 -1.18 -28.20 8.99
N SER A 388 -2.14 -27.69 8.20
CA SER A 388 -3.25 -26.90 8.73
C SER A 388 -4.14 -27.75 9.64
N HIS A 389 -4.35 -27.27 10.87
CA HIS A 389 -5.28 -27.86 11.82
C HIS A 389 -6.75 -27.55 11.49
N ALA A 390 -7.01 -26.51 10.68
CA ALA A 390 -8.37 -26.06 10.40
C ALA A 390 -9.05 -26.85 9.27
N PHE A 391 -8.30 -27.20 8.22
CA PHE A 391 -8.81 -28.01 7.11
C PHE A 391 -7.66 -28.62 6.32
N LYS A 392 -7.93 -29.76 5.68
CA LYS A 392 -7.01 -30.42 4.74
C LYS A 392 -7.52 -30.25 3.31
N LEU A 393 -6.61 -29.94 2.39
CA LEU A 393 -6.91 -29.86 0.97
C LEU A 393 -7.10 -31.25 0.36
N THR A 394 -8.05 -31.36 -0.56
CA THR A 394 -8.30 -32.57 -1.35
C THR A 394 -8.41 -32.23 -2.84
N LYS A 395 -8.37 -33.25 -3.70
CA LYS A 395 -8.47 -33.08 -5.16
C LYS A 395 -9.86 -32.57 -5.61
N GLU A 396 -10.87 -32.69 -4.76
CA GLU A 396 -12.24 -32.21 -5.00
C GLU A 396 -12.42 -30.73 -4.65
N ASP A 397 -11.41 -30.10 -4.04
CA ASP A 397 -11.44 -28.68 -3.71
C ASP A 397 -11.18 -27.81 -4.93
N ILE A 398 -11.94 -26.72 -5.02
CA ILE A 398 -11.62 -25.58 -5.89
C ILE A 398 -11.16 -24.40 -5.04
N ILE A 399 -10.06 -23.80 -5.46
CA ILE A 399 -9.48 -22.62 -4.82
C ILE A 399 -9.67 -21.43 -5.73
N LEU A 400 -10.52 -20.49 -5.30
CA LEU A 400 -10.71 -19.20 -5.95
C LEU A 400 -9.70 -18.22 -5.38
N TYR A 401 -8.64 -17.93 -6.14
CA TYR A 401 -7.60 -17.01 -5.71
C TYR A 401 -8.04 -15.56 -6.00
N SER A 402 -8.66 -14.91 -5.00
CA SER A 402 -9.27 -13.58 -5.09
C SER A 402 -8.36 -12.49 -4.51
N ALA A 403 -7.09 -12.54 -4.89
CA ALA A 403 -6.05 -11.62 -4.45
C ALA A 403 -5.06 -11.30 -5.58
N LYS A 404 -4.25 -10.27 -5.37
CA LYS A 404 -3.07 -9.97 -6.20
C LYS A 404 -1.84 -10.27 -5.37
N VAL A 405 -0.83 -10.86 -6.02
CA VAL A 405 0.48 -11.07 -5.41
C VAL A 405 1.14 -9.71 -5.21
N ILE A 406 1.54 -9.42 -3.97
CA ILE A 406 2.29 -8.22 -3.63
C ILE A 406 3.73 -8.41 -4.15
N PRO A 407 4.32 -7.40 -4.81
CA PRO A 407 5.72 -7.46 -5.23
C PRO A 407 6.66 -7.88 -4.09
N GLY A 408 7.56 -8.83 -4.34
CA GLY A 408 8.44 -9.44 -3.33
C GLY A 408 7.92 -10.79 -2.79
N ASN A 409 6.65 -11.13 -3.03
CA ASN A 409 6.03 -12.38 -2.59
C ASN A 409 5.86 -13.42 -3.71
N GLU A 410 6.34 -13.15 -4.93
CA GLU A 410 6.09 -14.00 -6.10
C GLU A 410 6.56 -15.44 -5.90
N SER A 411 7.82 -15.63 -5.50
CA SER A 411 8.40 -16.97 -5.34
C SER A 411 7.64 -17.80 -4.30
N ARG A 412 7.39 -17.25 -3.11
CA ARG A 412 6.68 -17.96 -2.02
C ARG A 412 5.24 -18.32 -2.40
N VAL A 413 4.55 -17.43 -3.12
CA VAL A 413 3.18 -17.68 -3.58
C VAL A 413 3.19 -18.78 -4.63
N MET A 414 4.10 -18.73 -5.60
CA MET A 414 4.20 -19.77 -6.63
C MET A 414 4.56 -21.14 -6.06
N GLU A 415 5.45 -21.21 -5.07
CA GLU A 415 5.74 -22.46 -4.36
C GLU A 415 4.51 -23.03 -3.64
N MET A 416 3.71 -22.17 -2.99
CA MET A 416 2.45 -22.58 -2.39
C MET A 416 1.46 -23.10 -3.44
N MET A 417 1.34 -22.43 -4.59
CA MET A 417 0.48 -22.88 -5.69
C MET A 417 0.93 -24.23 -6.26
N ASN A 418 2.24 -24.45 -6.39
CA ASN A 418 2.79 -25.73 -6.84
C ASN A 418 2.39 -26.86 -5.87
N ARG A 419 2.57 -26.67 -4.56
CA ARG A 419 2.14 -27.66 -3.55
C ARG A 419 0.64 -27.95 -3.61
N ILE A 420 -0.18 -26.91 -3.73
CA ILE A 420 -1.63 -27.06 -3.86
C ILE A 420 -1.98 -27.86 -5.13
N SER A 421 -1.27 -27.60 -6.24
CA SER A 421 -1.46 -28.31 -7.50
C SER A 421 -1.01 -29.78 -7.41
N GLU A 422 0.06 -30.08 -6.67
CA GLU A 422 0.54 -31.44 -6.40
C GLU A 422 -0.48 -32.27 -5.60
N ILE A 423 -1.24 -31.64 -4.70
CA ILE A 423 -2.37 -32.28 -3.99
C ILE A 423 -3.51 -32.64 -4.96
N GLY A 424 -3.59 -31.95 -6.10
CA GLY A 424 -4.61 -32.15 -7.13
C GLY A 424 -5.82 -31.23 -7.01
N SER A 425 -5.79 -30.22 -6.12
CA SER A 425 -6.85 -29.22 -6.01
C SER A 425 -6.86 -28.32 -7.25
N THR A 426 -8.05 -27.91 -7.69
CA THR A 426 -8.18 -26.99 -8.84
C THR A 426 -7.99 -25.54 -8.39
N ILE A 427 -7.07 -24.80 -9.02
CA ILE A 427 -6.82 -23.38 -8.70
C ILE A 427 -7.39 -22.52 -9.84
N VAL A 428 -8.31 -21.62 -9.49
CA VAL A 428 -8.83 -20.59 -10.41
C VAL A 428 -8.17 -19.26 -10.04
N MET A 429 -7.36 -18.75 -10.95
CA MET A 429 -6.61 -17.50 -10.78
C MET A 429 -6.35 -16.84 -12.13
N GLY A 430 -5.95 -15.57 -12.10
CA GLY A 430 -5.53 -14.81 -13.27
C GLY A 430 -6.49 -13.69 -13.65
N ARG A 431 -6.00 -12.77 -14.49
CA ARG A 431 -6.75 -11.57 -14.88
C ARG A 431 -8.08 -11.88 -15.57
N ASN A 432 -8.12 -12.94 -16.38
CA ASN A 432 -9.30 -13.27 -17.19
C ASN A 432 -10.47 -13.82 -16.35
N GLU A 433 -10.19 -14.30 -15.13
CA GLU A 433 -11.20 -14.83 -14.22
C GLU A 433 -11.96 -13.72 -13.48
N ASN A 434 -11.45 -12.49 -13.51
CA ASN A 434 -12.04 -11.32 -12.83
C ASN A 434 -12.30 -11.53 -11.32
N LEU A 435 -11.52 -12.39 -10.68
CA LEU A 435 -11.64 -12.68 -9.24
C LEU A 435 -11.00 -11.61 -8.35
N HIS A 436 -10.35 -10.59 -8.91
CA HIS A 436 -9.69 -9.55 -8.15
C HIS A 436 -9.71 -8.23 -8.90
N THR A 437 -9.90 -7.14 -8.16
CA THR A 437 -9.59 -5.78 -8.60
C THR A 437 -8.71 -5.08 -7.56
N SER A 438 -7.85 -4.18 -8.01
CA SER A 438 -6.97 -3.42 -7.13
C SER A 438 -7.75 -2.34 -6.39
N GLY A 439 -7.34 -2.02 -5.17
CA GLY A 439 -7.84 -0.85 -4.43
C GLY A 439 -7.28 0.48 -4.93
N HIS A 440 -6.16 0.48 -5.67
CA HIS A 440 -5.44 1.71 -6.05
C HIS A 440 -5.64 2.04 -7.53
N ALA A 441 -5.82 3.33 -7.81
CA ALA A 441 -6.07 3.94 -9.11
C ALA A 441 -5.01 3.54 -10.14
N TYR A 442 -5.46 3.20 -11.35
CA TYR A 442 -4.58 3.02 -12.49
C TYR A 442 -4.31 4.37 -13.17
N ARG A 443 -3.39 4.39 -14.14
CA ARG A 443 -2.96 5.64 -14.79
C ARG A 443 -4.11 6.49 -15.34
N GLY A 444 -5.15 5.87 -15.87
CA GLY A 444 -6.32 6.60 -16.40
C GLY A 444 -7.09 7.36 -15.32
N GLU A 445 -7.24 6.78 -14.13
CA GLU A 445 -7.89 7.43 -12.99
C GLU A 445 -6.99 8.52 -12.40
N LEU A 446 -5.70 8.24 -12.21
CA LEU A 446 -4.71 9.23 -11.74
C LEU A 446 -4.65 10.46 -12.65
N THR A 447 -4.70 10.25 -13.97
CA THR A 447 -4.72 11.36 -14.95
C THR A 447 -5.98 12.20 -14.81
N LEU A 448 -7.13 11.56 -14.58
CA LEU A 448 -8.40 12.25 -14.41
C LEU A 448 -8.40 13.14 -13.15
N ASP A 449 -7.87 12.63 -12.04
CA ASP A 449 -7.76 13.38 -10.78
C ASP A 449 -6.85 14.61 -10.94
N ILE A 450 -5.68 14.45 -11.57
CA ILE A 450 -4.76 15.54 -11.91
C ILE A 450 -5.41 16.60 -12.82
N LEU A 451 -6.33 16.20 -13.70
CA LEU A 451 -7.04 17.14 -14.59
C LEU A 451 -8.19 17.88 -13.88
N ILE A 452 -8.80 17.26 -12.87
CA ILE A 452 -9.91 17.87 -12.11
C ILE A 452 -9.37 18.89 -11.13
N VAL A 453 -8.33 18.53 -10.37
CA VAL A 453 -7.81 19.36 -9.27
C VAL A 453 -6.84 20.39 -9.82
N ARG A 454 -7.17 21.68 -9.66
CA ARG A 454 -6.24 22.77 -9.94
C ARG A 454 -5.30 22.97 -8.76
N PHE A 455 -4.06 22.50 -8.90
CA PHE A 455 -3.00 22.65 -7.88
C PHE A 455 -1.81 23.52 -8.34
N LEU A 456 -1.04 24.05 -7.40
CA LEU A 456 0.23 24.75 -7.66
C LEU A 456 1.42 23.78 -7.69
N GLU A 457 1.52 22.91 -6.68
CA GLU A 457 2.56 21.90 -6.51
C GLU A 457 1.97 20.48 -6.42
N PHE A 458 2.76 19.47 -6.81
CA PHE A 458 2.34 18.07 -6.81
C PHE A 458 3.46 17.15 -6.32
N THR A 459 3.11 16.18 -5.48
CA THR A 459 4.01 15.09 -5.09
C THR A 459 3.29 13.74 -5.03
N CYS A 460 4.04 12.67 -5.31
CA CYS A 460 3.58 11.29 -5.20
C CYS A 460 3.74 10.75 -3.76
N MET A 461 2.92 9.77 -3.39
CA MET A 461 2.96 9.01 -2.13
C MET A 461 2.79 7.50 -2.37
N ASN A 462 3.02 6.67 -1.34
CA ASN A 462 2.86 5.20 -1.28
C ASN A 462 3.74 4.33 -2.22
N ARG A 463 4.46 4.93 -3.18
CA ARG A 463 5.47 4.26 -4.02
C ARG A 463 6.46 5.24 -4.68
N ALA A 464 7.60 4.68 -5.10
CA ALA A 464 8.68 5.18 -5.96
C ALA A 464 8.86 6.70 -6.10
N VAL A 465 10.07 7.14 -5.73
CA VAL A 465 10.69 8.38 -6.19
C VAL A 465 10.78 8.36 -7.72
N PHE A 466 9.71 8.74 -8.38
CA PHE A 466 9.85 9.36 -9.68
C PHE A 466 10.28 10.78 -9.38
N GLY A 467 11.56 11.10 -9.63
CA GLY A 467 11.97 12.50 -9.76
C GLY A 467 10.96 13.22 -10.67
N PRO A 468 10.72 14.54 -10.47
CA PRO A 468 9.54 15.25 -10.94
C PRO A 468 9.10 14.73 -12.30
N VAL A 469 8.05 13.92 -12.31
CA VAL A 469 7.48 13.43 -13.56
C VAL A 469 6.94 14.69 -14.21
N ARG A 470 7.69 15.26 -15.15
CA ARG A 470 7.08 16.07 -16.19
C ARG A 470 6.08 15.14 -16.85
N VAL A 471 4.81 15.29 -16.48
CA VAL A 471 3.71 14.77 -17.29
C VAL A 471 3.75 15.57 -18.59
N SER A 472 4.62 15.15 -19.50
CA SER A 472 4.73 15.70 -20.84
C SER A 472 3.43 15.36 -21.56
N GLY A 473 2.46 16.27 -21.48
CA GLY A 473 1.13 16.08 -22.06
C GLY A 473 0.00 16.86 -21.40
N VAL A 474 0.19 17.41 -20.20
CA VAL A 474 -0.80 18.30 -19.59
C VAL A 474 -0.42 19.75 -19.91
N PRO A 475 -1.19 20.48 -20.74
CA PRO A 475 -0.91 21.89 -21.00
C PRO A 475 -1.05 22.67 -19.69
N ARG A 476 -0.01 23.44 -19.34
CA ARG A 476 -0.13 24.49 -18.32
C ARG A 476 -1.20 25.47 -18.82
N VAL A 477 -2.40 25.41 -18.27
CA VAL A 477 -3.34 26.53 -18.38
C VAL A 477 -2.88 27.58 -17.37
N GLY A 478 -1.82 28.30 -17.74
CA GLY A 478 -1.43 29.52 -17.04
C GLY A 478 -2.51 30.60 -17.24
N PRO A 479 -2.69 31.52 -16.28
CA PRO A 479 -3.57 32.67 -16.49
C PRO A 479 -3.02 33.50 -17.63
N LYS A 480 -3.75 33.60 -18.76
CA LYS A 480 -3.48 34.65 -19.75
C LYS A 480 -3.79 35.99 -19.09
N PRO A 481 -2.87 36.96 -19.06
CA PRO A 481 -3.22 38.32 -18.65
C PRO A 481 -4.19 38.89 -19.69
N LEU A 482 -5.38 39.27 -19.25
CA LEU A 482 -6.28 40.15 -19.99
C LEU A 482 -5.64 41.54 -20.02
N SER A 483 -4.73 41.78 -20.96
CA SER A 483 -4.30 43.13 -21.34
C SER A 483 -4.77 43.40 -22.77
N GLY A 484 -6.09 43.52 -22.93
CA GLY A 484 -6.71 44.17 -24.07
C GLY A 484 -6.98 45.63 -23.69
N LYS A 485 -6.13 46.55 -24.16
CA LYS A 485 -6.42 47.98 -24.15
C LYS A 485 -7.72 48.20 -24.94
N LEU A 486 -8.72 48.78 -24.28
CA LEU A 486 -9.84 49.44 -24.95
C LEU A 486 -9.29 50.68 -25.66
N GLU A 487 -9.28 50.68 -26.99
CA GLU A 487 -9.28 51.92 -27.77
C GLU A 487 -10.72 52.23 -28.20
N PRO A 488 -11.13 53.51 -28.17
CA PRO A 488 -12.51 53.90 -28.39
C PRO A 488 -12.86 53.91 -29.87
N ASP A 489 -14.04 53.38 -30.15
CA ASP A 489 -14.74 53.44 -31.43
C ASP A 489 -14.98 54.91 -31.81
N GLN A 490 -14.37 55.36 -32.91
CA GLN A 490 -14.76 56.58 -33.61
C GLN A 490 -15.18 56.22 -35.03
N ASN A 491 -16.49 56.31 -35.25
CA ASN A 491 -17.18 56.52 -36.52
C ASN A 491 -16.32 57.19 -37.60
N ARG A 492 -16.47 56.71 -38.85
CA ARG A 492 -16.91 57.55 -39.97
C ARG A 492 -17.30 56.73 -41.20
N ASP A 493 -18.47 57.08 -41.73
CA ASP A 493 -18.96 56.85 -43.08
C ASP A 493 -17.94 57.27 -44.16
N GLY A 494 -17.98 56.58 -45.31
CA GLY A 494 -17.24 56.91 -46.53
C GLY A 494 -17.00 55.71 -47.42
#